data_AF-A0A645DRZ4-F1
#
_entry.id   AF-A0A645DRZ4-F1
#
_cell.length_a   1.000
_cell.length_b   1.000
_cell.length_c   1.000
_cell.angle_alpha   90.00
_cell.angle_beta   90.00
_cell.angle_gamma   90.00
#
_symmetry.space_group_name_H-M   'P 1'
#
loop_
_entity.id
_entity.type
_entity.pdbx_description
1 polymer ?
#
loop_
_entity_poly.entity_id
_entity_poly.type
_entity_poly.pdbx_seq_one_letter_code
_entity_poly.pdbx_strand_id
1 'polypeptide(L)'
;MFSWKNIKDTYTDKVKNSYSTGDKALGILEVVGKSIVSGATAVVKEIPTLVNNMVDESSNQAKKNADRILKDSDSSSESKEKAREYLEKHDSVKERIKEHKDKIEQSSTQYFDQNTIEKREKDDCEKRISNAERYVDKYNEQIKKLEEKKQSLEQKLTQLDATEALKCKEDIDKISNALVDYTYKVNKHQKDIEKYTKKLELY
;
A
#
# COMPACT_ATOMS: atom_id res chain seq x y z
N MET A 1 9.39 10.81 -10.29
CA MET A 1 8.98 12.19 -9.95
C MET A 1 7.50 12.34 -10.28
N PHE A 2 6.67 12.57 -9.28
CA PHE A 2 5.22 12.80 -9.42
C PHE A 2 4.98 14.09 -10.23
N SER A 3 4.05 14.10 -11.20
CA SER A 3 3.68 15.31 -11.94
C SER A 3 2.17 15.47 -12.07
N TRP A 4 1.59 16.35 -11.24
CA TRP A 4 0.19 16.82 -11.35
C TRP A 4 -0.11 17.42 -12.74
N LYS A 5 0.92 17.92 -13.41
CA LYS A 5 0.83 18.50 -14.75
C LYS A 5 0.39 17.46 -15.77
N ASN A 6 0.97 16.25 -15.74
CA ASN A 6 0.58 15.17 -16.65
C ASN A 6 -0.88 14.72 -16.51
N ILE A 7 -1.43 14.71 -15.29
CA ILE A 7 -2.84 14.35 -15.05
C ILE A 7 -3.77 15.45 -15.56
N LYS A 8 -3.48 16.72 -15.24
CA LYS A 8 -4.25 17.88 -15.72
C LYS A 8 -4.22 18.03 -17.23
N ASP A 9 -3.07 17.80 -17.85
CA ASP A 9 -2.91 17.89 -19.29
C ASP A 9 -3.72 16.78 -19.97
N THR A 10 -3.67 15.55 -19.44
CA THR A 10 -4.49 14.42 -19.94
C THR A 10 -5.99 14.71 -19.80
N TYR A 11 -6.43 15.26 -18.68
CA TYR A 11 -7.83 15.68 -18.49
C TYR A 11 -8.23 16.77 -19.50
N THR A 12 -7.38 17.77 -19.69
CA THR A 12 -7.66 18.90 -20.58
C THR A 12 -7.75 18.43 -22.04
N ASP A 13 -6.78 17.64 -22.49
CA ASP A 13 -6.68 17.22 -23.88
C ASP A 13 -7.68 16.13 -24.25
N LYS A 14 -7.87 15.14 -23.38
CA LYS A 14 -8.68 13.95 -23.71
C LYS A 14 -10.08 13.97 -23.12
N VAL A 15 -10.33 14.75 -22.07
CA VAL A 15 -11.67 14.83 -21.44
C VAL A 15 -12.37 16.14 -21.80
N LYS A 16 -11.70 17.28 -21.68
CA LYS A 16 -12.31 18.59 -21.93
C LYS A 16 -12.40 18.92 -23.43
N ASN A 17 -11.34 18.67 -24.19
CA ASN A 17 -11.24 19.04 -25.61
C ASN A 17 -11.71 17.95 -26.59
N SER A 18 -12.12 16.78 -26.09
CA SER A 18 -12.62 15.69 -26.92
C SER A 18 -14.02 15.98 -27.49
N TYR A 19 -14.23 15.63 -28.76
CA TYR A 19 -15.50 15.77 -29.46
C TYR A 19 -16.41 14.53 -29.32
N SER A 20 -15.85 13.36 -29.01
CA SER A 20 -16.60 12.10 -28.91
C SER A 20 -16.72 11.63 -27.47
N THR A 21 -17.89 11.12 -27.08
CA THR A 21 -18.15 10.60 -25.73
C THR A 21 -17.24 9.43 -25.38
N GLY A 22 -16.85 8.61 -26.38
CA GLY A 22 -15.90 7.52 -26.22
C GLY A 22 -14.49 8.01 -25.87
N ASP A 23 -14.03 9.08 -26.52
CA ASP A 23 -12.71 9.67 -26.24
C ASP A 23 -12.67 10.37 -24.88
N LYS A 24 -13.79 10.98 -24.45
CA LYS A 24 -13.90 11.52 -23.07
C LYS A 24 -13.82 10.41 -22.03
N ALA A 25 -14.53 9.30 -22.24
CA ALA A 25 -14.48 8.15 -21.35
C ALA A 25 -13.06 7.54 -21.27
N LEU A 26 -12.38 7.40 -22.41
CA LEU A 26 -10.99 6.95 -22.49
C LEU A 26 -10.01 7.93 -21.83
N GLY A 27 -10.23 9.25 -21.96
CA GLY A 27 -9.44 10.26 -21.26
C GLY A 27 -9.59 10.21 -19.75
N ILE A 28 -10.80 9.95 -19.24
CA ILE A 28 -11.05 9.78 -17.80
C ILE A 28 -10.37 8.50 -17.31
N LEU A 29 -10.47 7.39 -18.05
CA LEU A 29 -9.76 6.13 -17.78
C LEU A 29 -8.24 6.32 -17.65
N GLU A 30 -7.64 7.15 -18.50
CA GLU A 30 -6.21 7.42 -18.44
C GLU A 30 -5.83 8.29 -17.22
N VAL A 31 -6.69 9.24 -16.86
CA VAL A 31 -6.56 10.02 -15.62
C VAL A 31 -6.66 9.10 -14.40
N VAL A 32 -7.52 8.08 -14.42
CA VAL A 32 -7.62 7.04 -13.37
C VAL A 32 -6.31 6.27 -13.26
N GLY A 33 -5.82 5.70 -14.36
CA GLY A 33 -4.57 4.93 -14.36
C GLY A 33 -3.42 5.75 -13.76
N LYS A 34 -3.32 7.02 -14.15
CA LYS A 34 -2.31 7.95 -13.60
C LYS A 34 -2.55 8.32 -12.13
N SER A 35 -3.81 8.37 -11.68
CA SER A 35 -4.17 8.70 -10.29
C SER A 35 -3.96 7.52 -9.34
N ILE A 36 -4.21 6.29 -9.79
CA ILE A 36 -3.91 5.05 -9.07
C ILE A 36 -2.39 4.89 -8.90
N VAL A 37 -1.64 5.01 -10.00
CA VAL A 37 -0.16 4.95 -9.97
C VAL A 37 0.45 6.03 -9.05
N SER A 38 -0.27 7.12 -8.82
CA SER A 38 0.22 8.25 -8.04
C SER A 38 -0.35 8.36 -6.62
N GLY A 39 -1.19 7.41 -6.20
CA GLY A 39 -1.71 7.34 -4.82
C GLY A 39 -2.75 8.40 -4.46
N ALA A 40 -3.35 9.10 -5.44
CA ALA A 40 -4.33 10.16 -5.21
C ALA A 40 -5.72 9.60 -4.83
N THR A 41 -5.86 9.16 -3.57
CA THR A 41 -7.00 8.40 -3.04
C THR A 41 -8.36 9.10 -3.20
N ALA A 42 -8.42 10.42 -3.02
CA ALA A 42 -9.65 11.19 -3.12
C ALA A 42 -10.18 11.27 -4.57
N VAL A 43 -9.26 11.44 -5.52
CA VAL A 43 -9.56 11.49 -6.96
C VAL A 43 -10.05 10.12 -7.44
N VAL A 44 -9.39 9.03 -7.04
CA VAL A 44 -9.79 7.65 -7.40
C VAL A 44 -11.21 7.31 -6.92
N LYS A 45 -11.63 7.79 -5.74
CA LYS A 45 -12.96 7.50 -5.17
C LYS A 45 -14.11 8.22 -5.87
N GLU A 46 -13.89 9.43 -6.38
CA GLU A 46 -14.95 10.22 -7.02
C GLU A 46 -15.12 9.94 -8.51
N ILE A 47 -14.11 9.34 -9.15
CA ILE A 47 -14.11 9.10 -10.60
C ILE A 47 -15.23 8.15 -11.08
N PRO A 48 -15.53 7.01 -10.43
CA PRO A 48 -16.61 6.13 -10.90
C PRO A 48 -17.97 6.85 -11.01
N THR A 49 -18.26 7.75 -10.07
CA THR A 49 -19.47 8.56 -10.05
C THR A 49 -19.46 9.62 -11.15
N LEU A 50 -18.34 10.31 -11.34
CA LEU A 50 -18.16 11.30 -12.42
C LEU A 50 -18.28 10.65 -13.81
N VAL A 51 -17.76 9.44 -13.99
CA VAL A 51 -17.89 8.64 -15.22
C VAL A 51 -19.35 8.27 -15.46
N ASN A 52 -20.09 7.78 -14.46
CA ASN A 52 -21.51 7.44 -14.63
C ASN A 52 -22.32 8.65 -15.09
N ASN A 53 -22.18 9.78 -14.41
CA ASN A 53 -22.95 10.99 -14.73
C ASN A 53 -22.64 11.49 -16.14
N MET A 54 -21.35 11.57 -16.52
CA MET A 54 -20.96 12.04 -17.85
C MET A 54 -21.39 11.09 -18.97
N VAL A 55 -21.29 9.77 -18.75
CA VAL A 55 -21.67 8.77 -19.74
C VAL A 55 -23.17 8.76 -19.92
N ASP A 56 -23.94 8.74 -18.83
CA ASP A 56 -25.40 8.69 -18.89
C ASP A 56 -25.98 9.98 -19.47
N GLU A 57 -25.49 11.15 -19.07
CA GLU A 57 -25.97 12.44 -19.62
C GLU A 57 -25.65 12.56 -21.11
N SER A 58 -24.41 12.28 -21.51
CA SER A 58 -23.97 12.42 -22.89
C SER A 58 -24.60 11.37 -23.82
N SER A 59 -24.69 10.12 -23.35
CA SER A 59 -25.31 9.01 -24.08
C SER A 59 -26.79 9.24 -24.32
N ASN A 60 -27.53 9.71 -23.30
CA ASN A 60 -28.96 10.01 -23.43
C ASN A 60 -29.22 11.20 -24.34
N GLN A 61 -28.37 12.23 -24.29
CA GLN A 61 -28.51 13.41 -25.14
C GLN A 61 -28.20 13.11 -26.61
N ALA A 62 -27.14 12.36 -26.89
CA ALA A 62 -26.78 11.97 -28.24
C ALA A 62 -27.80 11.01 -28.88
N LYS A 63 -28.36 10.07 -28.10
CA LYS A 63 -29.47 9.22 -28.54
C LYS A 63 -30.71 10.04 -28.92
N LYS A 64 -31.10 11.01 -28.09
CA LYS A 64 -32.20 11.95 -28.39
C LYS A 64 -31.95 12.78 -29.66
N ASN A 65 -30.70 13.19 -29.90
CA ASN A 65 -30.35 13.96 -31.10
C ASN A 65 -30.40 13.09 -32.36
N ALA A 66 -29.90 11.85 -32.31
CA ALA A 66 -30.00 10.90 -33.42
C ALA A 66 -31.47 10.58 -33.75
N ASP A 67 -32.31 10.33 -32.74
CA ASP A 67 -33.75 10.12 -32.92
C ASP A 67 -34.47 11.32 -33.54
N ARG A 68 -34.05 12.55 -33.18
CA ARG A 68 -34.57 13.78 -33.80
C ARG A 68 -34.21 13.87 -35.27
N ILE A 69 -32.94 13.63 -35.62
CA ILE A 69 -32.46 13.66 -37.02
C ILE A 69 -33.22 12.63 -37.88
N LEU A 70 -33.53 11.46 -37.32
CA LEU A 70 -34.30 10.42 -38.04
C LEU A 70 -35.76 10.79 -38.28
N LYS A 71 -36.37 11.58 -37.38
CA LYS A 71 -37.77 12.02 -37.46
C LYS A 71 -37.95 13.31 -38.25
N ASP A 72 -36.87 14.06 -38.47
CA ASP A 72 -36.89 15.29 -39.24
C ASP A 72 -37.10 15.00 -40.73
N SER A 73 -38.06 15.71 -41.36
CA SER A 73 -38.35 15.58 -42.79
C SER A 73 -37.26 16.21 -43.64
N ASP A 74 -36.60 17.24 -43.11
CA ASP A 74 -35.69 18.10 -43.87
C ASP A 74 -34.23 17.63 -43.78
N SER A 75 -33.96 16.62 -42.95
CA SER A 75 -32.63 16.06 -42.78
C SER A 75 -32.22 15.18 -43.98
N SER A 76 -30.98 15.35 -44.44
CA SER A 76 -30.44 14.64 -45.59
C SER A 76 -30.34 13.12 -45.35
N SER A 77 -30.35 12.32 -46.43
CA SER A 77 -30.19 10.86 -46.32
C SER A 77 -28.89 10.48 -45.61
N GLU A 78 -27.81 11.20 -45.90
CA GLU A 78 -26.49 11.01 -45.28
C GLU A 78 -26.52 11.29 -43.77
N SER A 79 -27.29 12.29 -43.33
CA SER A 79 -27.46 12.61 -41.90
C SER A 79 -28.27 11.53 -41.18
N LYS A 80 -29.31 11.00 -41.85
CA LYS A 80 -30.12 9.89 -41.33
C LYS A 80 -29.31 8.59 -41.25
N GLU A 81 -28.43 8.34 -42.22
CA GLU A 81 -27.56 7.17 -42.24
C GLU A 81 -26.55 7.21 -41.09
N LYS A 82 -25.85 8.34 -40.89
CA LYS A 82 -24.96 8.55 -39.73
C LYS A 82 -25.68 8.40 -38.39
N ALA A 83 -26.92 8.87 -38.28
CA ALA A 83 -27.72 8.72 -37.07
C ALA A 83 -28.09 7.24 -36.79
N ARG A 84 -28.39 6.44 -37.81
CA ARG A 84 -28.62 4.99 -37.67
C ARG A 84 -27.36 4.26 -37.24
N GLU A 85 -26.25 4.53 -37.90
CA GLU A 85 -24.95 3.93 -37.59
C GLU A 85 -24.52 4.24 -36.15
N TYR A 86 -24.78 5.46 -35.68
CA TYR A 86 -24.56 5.85 -34.28
C TYR A 86 -25.43 5.03 -33.32
N LEU A 87 -26.74 4.93 -33.58
CA LEU A 87 -27.67 4.19 -32.72
C LEU A 87 -27.37 2.69 -32.68
N GLU A 88 -26.92 2.11 -33.80
CA GLU A 88 -26.49 0.72 -33.87
C GLU A 88 -25.24 0.45 -33.03
N LYS A 89 -24.27 1.38 -33.05
CA LYS A 89 -23.05 1.28 -32.26
C LYS A 89 -23.22 1.70 -30.80
N HIS A 90 -24.30 2.43 -30.48
CA HIS A 90 -24.56 3.06 -29.17
C HIS A 90 -24.54 2.05 -28.01
N ASP A 91 -25.29 0.96 -28.14
CA ASP A 91 -25.39 -0.06 -27.09
C ASP A 91 -24.04 -0.76 -26.87
N SER A 92 -23.25 -0.97 -27.94
CA SER A 92 -21.90 -1.55 -27.84
C SER A 92 -20.91 -0.63 -27.10
N VAL A 93 -21.01 0.68 -27.32
CA VAL A 93 -20.18 1.68 -26.64
C VAL A 93 -20.56 1.75 -25.16
N LYS A 94 -21.84 1.69 -24.84
CA LYS A 94 -22.34 1.67 -23.46
C LYS A 94 -21.82 0.44 -22.70
N GLU A 95 -21.88 -0.75 -23.30
CA GLU A 95 -21.40 -1.97 -22.63
C GLU A 95 -19.88 -1.96 -22.43
N ARG A 96 -19.11 -1.45 -23.41
CA ARG A 96 -17.66 -1.27 -23.26
C ARG A 96 -17.32 -0.32 -22.11
N ILE A 97 -18.05 0.79 -21.97
CA ILE A 97 -17.82 1.74 -20.86
C ILE A 97 -18.10 1.09 -19.51
N LYS A 98 -19.18 0.31 -19.40
CA LYS A 98 -19.52 -0.44 -18.20
C LYS A 98 -18.43 -1.48 -17.86
N GLU A 99 -17.94 -2.23 -18.83
CA GLU A 99 -16.85 -3.20 -18.62
C GLU A 99 -15.57 -2.52 -18.12
N HIS A 100 -15.22 -1.34 -18.67
CA HIS A 100 -14.05 -0.59 -18.22
C HIS A 100 -14.23 -0.03 -16.81
N LYS A 101 -15.45 0.38 -16.44
CA LYS A 101 -15.79 0.78 -15.08
C LYS A 101 -15.59 -0.36 -14.10
N ASP A 102 -16.14 -1.54 -14.40
CA ASP A 102 -16.05 -2.71 -13.52
C ASP A 102 -14.58 -3.09 -13.30
N LYS A 103 -13.75 -3.02 -14.35
CA LYS A 103 -12.29 -3.22 -14.27
C LYS A 103 -11.60 -2.17 -13.38
N ILE A 104 -11.95 -0.88 -13.52
CA ILE A 104 -11.40 0.18 -12.65
C ILE A 104 -11.76 -0.06 -11.19
N GLU A 105 -13.02 -0.37 -10.91
CA GLU A 105 -13.52 -0.55 -9.55
C GLU A 105 -12.86 -1.76 -8.88
N GLN A 106 -12.70 -2.86 -9.63
CA GLN A 106 -11.97 -4.04 -9.19
C GLN A 106 -10.50 -3.74 -8.91
N SER A 107 -9.79 -3.09 -9.84
CA SER A 107 -8.38 -2.74 -9.66
C SER A 107 -8.14 -1.74 -8.52
N SER A 108 -9.04 -0.76 -8.36
CA SER A 108 -8.95 0.23 -7.28
C SER A 108 -9.14 -0.44 -5.91
N THR A 109 -10.13 -1.33 -5.80
CA THR A 109 -10.38 -2.08 -4.56
C THR A 109 -9.19 -2.96 -4.19
N GLN A 110 -8.67 -3.73 -5.15
CA GLN A 110 -7.48 -4.57 -4.95
C GLN A 110 -6.26 -3.75 -4.50
N TYR A 111 -6.03 -2.58 -5.11
CA TYR A 111 -4.93 -1.70 -4.74
C TYR A 111 -5.06 -1.15 -3.30
N PHE A 112 -6.28 -0.76 -2.89
CA PHE A 112 -6.51 -0.30 -1.52
C PHE A 112 -6.36 -1.42 -0.49
N ASP A 113 -6.85 -2.62 -0.81
CA ASP A 113 -6.69 -3.79 0.05
C ASP A 113 -5.22 -4.15 0.21
N GLN A 114 -4.44 -4.18 -0.88
CA GLN A 114 -3.00 -4.44 -0.84
C GLN A 114 -2.25 -3.39 0.00
N ASN A 115 -2.46 -2.10 -0.23
CA ASN A 115 -1.82 -1.06 0.59
C ASN A 115 -2.21 -1.15 2.07
N THR A 116 -3.46 -1.54 2.35
CA THR A 116 -3.93 -1.72 3.73
C THR A 116 -3.26 -2.93 4.38
N ILE A 117 -3.08 -4.03 3.64
CA ILE A 117 -2.37 -5.23 4.09
C ILE A 117 -0.89 -4.90 4.31
N GLU A 118 -0.21 -4.31 3.33
CA GLU A 118 1.20 -3.93 3.41
C GLU A 118 1.46 -3.00 4.60
N LYS A 119 0.59 -1.99 4.80
CA LYS A 119 0.70 -1.11 5.97
C LYS A 119 0.55 -1.87 7.28
N ARG A 120 -0.43 -2.79 7.39
CA ARG A 120 -0.62 -3.60 8.60
C ARG A 120 0.56 -4.52 8.86
N GLU A 121 1.12 -5.13 7.83
CA GLU A 121 2.29 -6.00 7.95
C GLU A 121 3.55 -5.20 8.35
N LYS A 122 3.71 -4.00 7.80
CA LYS A 122 4.76 -3.05 8.18
C LYS A 122 4.64 -2.69 9.67
N ASP A 123 3.45 -2.27 10.10
CA ASP A 123 3.17 -1.91 11.50
C ASP A 123 3.43 -3.10 12.44
N ASP A 124 3.12 -4.33 12.03
CA ASP A 124 3.42 -5.55 12.80
C ASP A 124 4.92 -5.80 12.92
N CYS A 125 5.67 -5.65 11.83
CA CYS A 125 7.12 -5.81 11.84
C CYS A 125 7.79 -4.78 12.76
N GLU A 126 7.40 -3.51 12.68
CA GLU A 126 7.91 -2.43 13.55
C GLU A 126 7.63 -2.73 15.03
N LYS A 127 6.42 -3.20 15.37
CA LYS A 127 6.08 -3.61 16.74
C LYS A 127 6.94 -4.77 17.23
N ARG A 128 7.21 -5.76 16.36
CA ARG A 128 8.04 -6.93 16.72
C ARG A 128 9.50 -6.54 16.95
N ILE A 129 10.04 -5.65 16.11
CA ILE A 129 11.38 -5.07 16.30
C ILE A 129 11.44 -4.34 17.64
N SER A 130 10.53 -3.40 17.89
CA SER A 130 10.53 -2.62 19.14
C SER A 130 10.42 -3.50 20.39
N ASN A 131 9.61 -4.56 20.34
CA ASN A 131 9.52 -5.51 21.44
C ASN A 131 10.82 -6.30 21.64
N ALA A 132 11.46 -6.75 20.56
CA ALA A 132 12.73 -7.48 20.63
C ALA A 132 13.86 -6.59 21.17
N GLU A 133 13.94 -5.32 20.75
CA GLU A 133 14.89 -4.32 21.27
C GLU A 133 14.75 -4.15 22.78
N ARG A 134 13.51 -4.01 23.28
CA ARG A 134 13.25 -3.93 24.73
C ARG A 134 13.76 -5.16 25.49
N TYR A 135 13.65 -6.35 24.92
CA TYR A 135 14.19 -7.56 25.54
C TYR A 135 15.72 -7.59 25.50
N VAL A 136 16.34 -7.18 24.39
CA VAL A 136 17.80 -7.04 24.28
C VAL A 136 18.33 -6.10 25.35
N ASP A 137 17.73 -4.91 25.49
CA ASP A 137 18.11 -3.93 26.51
C ASP A 137 17.99 -4.49 27.92
N LYS A 138 16.85 -5.12 28.22
CA LYS A 138 16.59 -5.74 29.52
C LYS A 138 17.62 -6.81 29.85
N TYR A 139 17.97 -7.69 28.91
CA TYR A 139 18.95 -8.75 29.14
C TYR A 139 20.38 -8.21 29.22
N ASN A 140 20.73 -7.21 28.42
CA ASN A 140 22.01 -6.51 28.54
C ASN A 140 22.19 -5.85 29.92
N GLU A 141 21.12 -5.28 30.48
CA GLU A 141 21.16 -4.73 31.85
C GLU A 141 21.43 -5.84 32.90
N GLN A 142 20.83 -7.03 32.73
CA GLN A 142 21.09 -8.17 33.61
C GLN A 142 22.52 -8.70 33.46
N ILE A 143 23.02 -8.79 32.22
CA ILE A 143 24.40 -9.18 31.92
C ILE A 143 25.36 -8.25 32.66
N LYS A 144 25.19 -6.93 32.50
CA LYS A 144 26.04 -5.95 33.18
C LYS A 144 26.07 -6.12 34.70
N LYS A 145 24.90 -6.30 35.33
CA LYS A 145 24.81 -6.54 36.79
C LYS A 145 25.53 -7.82 37.22
N LEU A 146 25.43 -8.87 36.40
CA LEU A 146 26.10 -10.15 36.66
C LEU A 146 27.62 -10.06 36.47
N GLU A 147 28.08 -9.32 35.46
CA GLU A 147 29.51 -9.07 35.23
C GLU A 147 30.13 -8.29 36.39
N GLU A 148 29.48 -7.21 36.85
CA GLU A 148 29.92 -6.44 38.02
C GLU A 148 29.99 -7.33 39.28
N LYS A 149 28.97 -8.18 39.49
CA LYS A 149 28.95 -9.11 40.62
C LYS A 149 30.05 -10.16 40.50
N LYS A 150 30.28 -10.72 39.31
CA LYS A 150 31.34 -11.69 39.06
C LYS A 150 32.71 -11.08 39.34
N GLN A 151 32.98 -9.90 38.81
CA GLN A 151 34.23 -9.18 39.04
C GLN A 151 34.48 -8.90 40.53
N SER A 152 33.44 -8.51 41.28
CA SER A 152 33.54 -8.31 42.73
C SER A 152 33.88 -9.60 43.48
N LEU A 153 33.29 -10.74 43.08
CA LEU A 153 33.61 -12.04 43.67
C LEU A 153 35.02 -12.50 43.32
N GLU A 154 35.46 -12.31 42.08
CA GLU A 154 36.83 -12.62 41.64
C GLU A 154 37.88 -11.82 42.41
N GLN A 155 37.62 -10.55 42.70
CA GLN A 155 38.48 -9.73 43.57
C GLN A 155 38.53 -10.27 44.99
N LYS A 156 37.38 -10.60 45.58
CA LYS A 156 37.29 -11.15 46.94
C LYS A 156 38.00 -12.50 47.05
N LEU A 157 37.96 -13.33 46.02
CA LEU A 157 38.60 -14.65 46.00
C LEU A 157 40.09 -14.61 46.37
N THR A 158 40.78 -13.50 46.09
CA THR A 158 42.21 -13.32 46.41
C THR A 158 42.50 -13.17 47.91
N GLN A 159 41.47 -12.97 48.74
CA GLN A 159 41.59 -12.66 50.18
C GLN A 159 40.94 -13.72 51.09
N LEU A 160 40.37 -14.79 50.53
CA LEU A 160 39.59 -15.79 51.26
C LEU A 160 40.43 -17.00 51.68
N ASP A 161 40.00 -17.66 52.76
CA ASP A 161 40.52 -18.97 53.14
C ASP A 161 40.04 -20.08 52.16
N ALA A 162 40.58 -21.29 52.31
CA ALA A 162 40.32 -22.39 51.36
C ALA A 162 38.84 -22.80 51.27
N THR A 163 38.07 -22.71 52.36
CA THR A 163 36.66 -23.13 52.40
C THR A 163 35.76 -22.04 51.83
N GLU A 164 36.01 -20.79 52.18
CA GLU A 164 35.30 -19.63 51.65
C GLU A 164 35.59 -19.42 50.16
N ALA A 165 36.82 -19.68 49.72
CA ALA A 165 37.23 -19.62 48.32
C ALA A 165 36.47 -20.64 47.46
N LEU A 166 36.18 -21.83 48.00
CA LEU A 166 35.46 -22.88 47.28
C LEU A 166 34.00 -22.46 47.01
N LYS A 167 33.31 -21.93 48.03
CA LYS A 167 31.97 -21.39 47.89
C LYS A 167 31.91 -20.18 46.95
N CYS A 168 32.91 -19.30 47.02
CA CYS A 168 33.03 -18.15 46.12
C CYS A 168 33.17 -18.59 44.65
N LYS A 169 33.94 -19.65 44.38
CA LYS A 169 34.05 -20.23 43.03
C LYS A 169 32.74 -20.81 42.53
N GLU A 170 32.00 -21.55 43.35
CA GLU A 170 30.67 -22.06 42.97
C GLU A 170 29.70 -20.94 42.58
N ASP A 171 29.73 -19.81 43.29
CA ASP A 171 28.88 -18.67 42.96
C ASP A 171 29.33 -17.95 41.68
N ILE A 172 30.65 -17.87 41.41
CA ILE A 172 31.19 -17.39 40.13
C ILE A 172 30.76 -18.29 38.97
N ASP A 173 30.74 -19.62 39.16
CA ASP A 173 30.30 -20.57 38.14
C ASP A 173 28.80 -20.43 37.85
N LYS A 174 27.96 -20.28 38.89
CA LYS A 174 26.52 -19.99 38.70
C LYS A 174 26.29 -18.70 37.92
N ILE A 175 27.03 -17.64 38.23
CA ILE A 175 26.94 -16.37 37.49
C ILE A 175 27.40 -16.56 36.04
N SER A 176 28.49 -17.29 35.82
CA SER A 176 29.00 -17.57 34.47
C SER A 176 27.98 -18.33 33.62
N ASN A 177 27.30 -19.31 34.19
CA ASN A 177 26.21 -20.02 33.51
C ASN A 177 25.02 -19.10 33.19
N ALA A 178 24.65 -18.21 34.12
CA ALA A 178 23.58 -17.23 33.89
C ALA A 178 23.96 -16.22 32.79
N LEU A 179 25.22 -15.79 32.73
CA LEU A 179 25.73 -14.92 31.66
C LEU A 179 25.60 -15.58 30.29
N VAL A 180 25.93 -16.87 30.18
CA VAL A 180 25.77 -17.63 28.93
C VAL A 180 24.30 -17.68 28.49
N ASP A 181 23.38 -17.96 29.41
CA ASP A 181 21.93 -17.99 29.12
C ASP A 181 21.39 -16.62 28.66
N TYR A 182 21.74 -15.53 29.37
CA TYR A 182 21.33 -14.19 28.95
C TYR A 182 21.94 -13.77 27.61
N THR A 183 23.21 -14.11 27.36
CA THR A 183 23.87 -13.84 26.08
C THR A 183 23.17 -14.58 24.94
N TYR A 184 22.77 -15.84 25.17
CA TYR A 184 21.97 -16.59 24.20
C TYR A 184 20.62 -15.91 23.91
N LYS A 185 19.91 -15.43 24.95
CA LYS A 185 18.64 -14.71 24.79
C LYS A 185 18.79 -13.41 24.02
N VAL A 186 19.84 -12.63 24.28
CA VAL A 186 20.18 -11.42 23.51
C VAL A 186 20.36 -11.75 22.04
N ASN A 187 21.22 -12.73 21.74
CA ASN A 187 21.49 -13.16 20.36
C ASN A 187 20.22 -13.63 19.64
N LYS A 188 19.32 -14.32 20.34
CA LYS A 188 18.02 -14.74 19.79
C LYS A 188 17.18 -13.54 19.37
N HIS A 189 17.04 -12.54 20.24
CA HIS A 189 16.25 -11.35 19.93
C HIS A 189 16.91 -10.45 18.87
N GLN A 190 18.24 -10.38 18.82
CA GLN A 190 18.96 -9.70 17.72
C GLN A 190 18.68 -10.36 16.37
N LYS A 191 18.63 -11.70 16.30
CA LYS A 191 18.21 -12.39 15.07
C LYS A 191 16.78 -12.08 14.67
N ASP A 192 15.87 -11.95 15.64
CA ASP A 192 14.50 -11.52 15.37
C ASP A 192 14.47 -10.08 14.81
N ILE A 193 15.22 -9.16 15.39
CA ILE A 193 15.38 -7.79 14.88
C ILE A 193 15.87 -7.81 13.44
N GLU A 194 16.98 -8.49 13.15
CA GLU A 194 17.55 -8.60 11.79
C GLU A 194 16.53 -9.17 10.79
N LYS A 195 15.79 -10.21 11.20
CA LYS A 195 14.77 -10.84 10.36
C LYS A 195 13.65 -9.86 9.99
N TYR A 196 13.11 -9.14 10.96
CA TYR A 196 12.00 -8.21 10.70
C TYR A 196 12.48 -6.93 10.02
N THR A 197 13.70 -6.45 10.28
CA THR A 197 14.31 -5.33 9.54
C THR A 197 14.47 -5.67 8.07
N LYS A 198 14.98 -6.86 7.73
CA LYS A 198 15.04 -7.32 6.33
C LYS A 198 13.67 -7.44 5.68
N LYS A 199 12.64 -7.84 6.44
CA LYS A 199 11.26 -7.86 5.93
C LYS A 199 10.75 -6.43 5.66
N LEU A 200 11.13 -5.45 6.47
CA LEU A 200 10.78 -4.05 6.26
C LEU A 200 11.45 -3.43 5.02
N GLU A 201 12.66 -3.87 4.65
CA GLU A 201 13.34 -3.43 3.43
C GLU A 201 12.63 -3.84 2.13
N LEU A 202 11.67 -4.78 2.21
CA LEU A 202 10.86 -5.22 1.07
C LEU A 202 9.63 -4.34 0.81
N TYR A 203 9.30 -3.43 1.71
CA TYR A 203 8.21 -2.45 1.57
C TYR A 203 8.76 -1.06 1.23
#